data_AF-A0A950SI93-F1
#
_entry.id   AF-A0A950SI93-F1
#
_cell.length_a   1.000
_cell.length_b   1.000
_cell.length_c   1.000
_cell.angle_alpha   90.00
_cell.angle_beta   90.00
_cell.angle_gamma   90.00
#
_symmetry.space_group_name_H-M   'P 1'
#
loop_
_entity.id
_entity.type
_entity.pdbx_description
1 polymer ?
#
loop_
_entity_poly.entity_id
_entity_poly.type
_entity_poly.pdbx_seq_one_letter_code
_entity_poly.pdbx_strand_id
1 'polypeptide(L)'
;MSTPKQGLGFAAGFAGGLLAGQVLTVERLRFMRLAGSSIATPAAAGWMTDFLNAAYYRRAPDERQVDDVRLAHAILTTYWLRHAPQRLRGRDMVPFHRVFGRERFFDASGSKRGTLSRDQLLGGGDRLFGDWFSGAHADPERRGWGIVFPSPAERAAYEPERRLRLARVGALTPGIAPHNEQTWHTYPPVEVASADGVIAALTRTETWPDYASEIGRFTPLRRSELLGQTFEIEVAAGTAAGRPMFQRGYVTITRLVTPAEPEELARYFDALEDGLARYGRGEPRAVPEGGEPIVGFDLTTHEGHFMGRGHNRLILYRHDGRTWVRAAGTWDPMPWHLEQVYRLAGRAAQHAFWGEFGMERQSMLHQLALATA
;
A
#
# COMPACT_ATOMS: atom_id res chain seq x y z
N MET A 1 -33.06 61.22 41.13
CA MET A 1 -32.77 59.89 41.71
C MET A 1 -32.96 58.85 40.62
N SER A 2 -31.87 58.46 39.95
CA SER A 2 -31.87 57.49 38.86
C SER A 2 -30.82 56.42 39.14
N THR A 3 -31.24 55.17 39.14
CA THR A 3 -30.44 53.96 39.27
C THR A 3 -29.47 53.79 38.08
N PRO A 4 -28.19 53.42 38.30
CA PRO A 4 -27.29 53.03 37.22
C PRO A 4 -27.40 51.54 36.93
N LYS A 5 -27.38 51.20 35.63
CA LYS A 5 -27.40 49.85 35.08
C LYS A 5 -26.04 49.16 35.28
N GLN A 6 -26.10 47.89 35.64
CA GLN A 6 -24.98 46.94 35.68
C GLN A 6 -24.44 46.68 34.25
N GLY A 7 -23.12 46.82 34.08
CA GLY A 7 -22.38 46.28 32.94
C GLY A 7 -21.49 45.14 33.41
N LEU A 8 -21.84 43.91 33.03
CA LEU A 8 -21.04 42.71 33.25
C LEU A 8 -19.86 42.68 32.26
N GLY A 9 -18.65 42.53 32.79
CA GLY A 9 -17.43 42.34 32.02
C GLY A 9 -17.35 40.95 31.41
N PHE A 10 -16.98 40.88 30.12
CA PHE A 10 -16.49 39.67 29.45
C PHE A 10 -14.96 39.79 29.33
N ALA A 11 -14.23 39.11 30.22
CA ALA A 11 -12.78 38.94 30.14
C ALA A 11 -12.43 37.50 30.49
N ALA A 12 -12.57 36.59 29.51
CA ALA A 12 -11.94 35.27 29.54
C ALA A 12 -12.00 34.66 28.13
N GLY A 13 -10.92 34.78 27.35
CA GLY A 13 -10.90 34.21 26.00
C GLY A 13 -9.66 34.51 25.18
N PHE A 14 -8.46 34.31 25.72
CA PHE A 14 -7.23 34.42 24.89
C PHE A 14 -6.17 33.33 25.12
N ALA A 15 -6.37 32.39 26.05
CA ALA A 15 -5.39 31.31 26.29
C ALA A 15 -5.64 30.02 25.45
N GLY A 16 -6.85 29.81 24.91
CA GLY A 16 -7.19 28.56 24.19
C GLY A 16 -6.73 28.50 22.73
N GLY A 17 -6.50 29.65 22.08
CA GLY A 17 -6.21 29.71 20.63
C GLY A 17 -4.80 29.23 20.24
N LEU A 18 -3.82 29.43 21.11
CA LEU A 18 -2.43 29.06 20.81
C LEU A 18 -2.17 27.55 20.94
N LEU A 19 -2.82 26.87 21.89
CA LEU A 19 -2.72 25.41 22.03
C LEU A 19 -3.54 24.66 20.96
N ALA A 20 -4.73 25.15 20.62
CA ALA A 20 -5.52 24.58 19.52
C ALA A 20 -4.83 24.75 18.15
N GLY A 21 -4.18 25.90 17.91
CA GLY A 21 -3.38 26.14 16.70
C GLY A 21 -2.18 25.20 16.59
N GLN A 22 -1.46 24.94 17.68
CA GLN A 22 -0.32 24.04 17.69
C GLN A 22 -0.71 22.57 17.46
N VAL A 23 -1.79 22.09 18.11
CA VAL A 23 -2.32 20.74 17.90
C VAL A 23 -2.74 20.55 16.43
N LEU A 24 -3.47 21.51 15.86
CA LEU A 24 -3.89 21.46 14.45
C LEU A 24 -2.71 21.52 13.46
N THR A 25 -1.63 22.25 13.77
CA THR A 25 -0.42 22.26 12.93
C THR A 25 0.38 20.96 12.99
N VAL A 26 0.53 20.34 14.17
CA VAL A 26 1.19 19.04 14.31
C VAL A 26 0.38 17.95 13.60
N GLU A 27 -0.94 18.01 13.68
CA GLU A 27 -1.86 17.06 13.03
C GLU A 27 -1.90 17.21 11.51
N ARG A 28 -1.92 18.44 10.97
CA ARG A 28 -1.78 18.67 9.51
C ARG A 28 -0.42 18.23 8.97
N LEU A 29 0.65 18.44 9.74
CA LEU A 29 1.99 17.95 9.39
C LEU A 29 2.06 16.41 9.38
N ARG A 30 1.37 15.74 10.31
CA ARG A 30 1.25 14.26 10.33
C ARG A 30 0.44 13.76 9.14
N PHE A 31 -0.67 14.42 8.78
CA PHE A 31 -1.45 14.10 7.59
C PHE A 31 -0.63 14.23 6.29
N MET A 32 0.17 15.30 6.15
CA MET A 32 1.06 15.43 4.99
C MET A 32 2.14 14.33 4.91
N ARG A 33 2.49 13.67 6.01
CA ARG A 33 3.42 12.51 5.99
C ARG A 33 2.77 11.25 5.44
N LEU A 34 1.44 11.13 5.53
CA LEU A 34 0.65 10.02 5.00
C LEU A 34 0.47 10.09 3.49
N ALA A 35 0.62 11.27 2.90
CA ALA A 35 0.49 11.46 1.45
C ALA A 35 1.84 11.31 0.74
N GLY A 36 1.82 10.69 -0.43
CA GLY A 36 2.95 10.60 -1.34
C GLY A 36 3.78 9.32 -1.20
N SER A 37 5.03 9.36 -1.70
CA SER A 37 5.87 8.18 -1.88
C SER A 37 7.27 8.41 -1.31
N SER A 38 7.95 7.38 -0.82
CA SER A 38 9.32 7.51 -0.28
C SER A 38 10.32 7.94 -1.35
N ILE A 39 10.04 7.63 -2.62
CA ILE A 39 10.87 8.01 -3.77
C ILE A 39 10.57 9.43 -4.27
N ALA A 40 9.58 10.14 -3.73
CA ALA A 40 9.09 11.41 -4.28
C ALA A 40 9.05 12.54 -3.25
N THR A 41 9.39 13.74 -3.71
CA THR A 41 9.11 14.98 -2.98
C THR A 41 7.66 15.42 -3.22
N PRO A 42 7.06 16.25 -2.34
CA PRO A 42 5.74 16.82 -2.60
C PRO A 42 5.63 17.53 -3.96
N ALA A 43 6.71 18.15 -4.43
CA ALA A 43 6.75 18.82 -5.73
C ALA A 43 6.67 17.87 -6.93
N ALA A 44 6.87 16.56 -6.73
CA ALA A 44 6.70 15.55 -7.78
C ALA A 44 5.29 14.94 -7.83
N ALA A 45 4.49 15.10 -6.77
CA ALA A 45 3.21 14.41 -6.62
C ALA A 45 2.25 14.69 -7.80
N GLY A 46 2.15 15.95 -8.24
CA GLY A 46 1.26 16.34 -9.33
C GLY A 46 1.58 15.63 -10.66
N TRP A 47 2.85 15.63 -11.07
CA TRP A 47 3.23 15.03 -12.35
C TRP A 47 3.27 13.51 -12.31
N MET A 48 3.65 12.92 -11.16
CA MET A 48 3.60 11.46 -10.98
C MET A 48 2.16 10.95 -11.04
N THR A 49 1.25 11.62 -10.34
CA THR A 49 -0.19 11.31 -10.41
C THR A 49 -0.72 11.51 -11.83
N ASP A 50 -0.28 12.54 -12.56
CA ASP A 50 -0.65 12.72 -13.97
C ASP A 50 -0.15 11.57 -14.87
N PHE A 51 1.09 11.11 -14.67
CA PHE A 51 1.65 9.97 -15.40
C PHE A 51 0.89 8.67 -15.11
N LEU A 52 0.64 8.34 -13.83
CA LEU A 52 -0.13 7.16 -13.43
C LEU A 52 -1.59 7.22 -13.91
N ASN A 53 -2.19 8.41 -13.91
CA ASN A 53 -3.50 8.63 -14.50
C ASN A 53 -3.52 8.35 -16.00
N ALA A 54 -2.53 8.86 -16.74
CA ALA A 54 -2.43 8.61 -18.19
C ALA A 54 -2.22 7.11 -18.47
N ALA A 55 -1.36 6.44 -17.70
CA ALA A 55 -1.06 5.02 -17.84
C ALA A 55 -2.26 4.10 -17.55
N TYR A 56 -3.12 4.48 -16.61
CA TYR A 56 -4.16 3.58 -16.09
C TYR A 56 -5.50 4.25 -15.80
N TYR A 57 -5.57 5.16 -14.82
CA TYR A 57 -6.87 5.59 -14.28
C TYR A 57 -7.75 6.46 -15.21
N ARG A 58 -7.18 7.04 -16.28
CA ARG A 58 -7.94 7.77 -17.33
C ARG A 58 -8.42 6.86 -18.46
N ARG A 59 -7.87 5.65 -18.57
CA ARG A 59 -8.27 4.70 -19.61
C ARG A 59 -9.67 4.16 -19.31
N ALA A 60 -10.37 3.73 -20.36
CA ALA A 60 -11.69 3.13 -20.19
C ALA A 60 -11.58 1.86 -19.32
N PRO A 61 -12.58 1.53 -18.48
CA PRO A 61 -12.47 0.41 -17.54
C PRO A 61 -12.13 -0.95 -18.16
N ASP A 62 -12.53 -1.18 -19.41
CA ASP A 62 -12.28 -2.36 -20.24
C ASP A 62 -10.86 -2.41 -20.84
N GLU A 63 -10.20 -1.26 -20.96
CA GLU A 63 -8.81 -1.15 -21.43
C GLU A 63 -7.79 -1.27 -20.28
N ARG A 64 -8.24 -1.24 -19.02
CA ARG A 64 -7.36 -1.21 -17.85
C ARG A 64 -6.80 -2.59 -17.55
N GLN A 65 -5.48 -2.72 -17.71
CA GLN A 65 -4.71 -3.90 -17.32
C GLN A 65 -3.83 -3.57 -16.12
N VAL A 66 -3.94 -4.33 -15.02
CA VAL A 66 -3.18 -4.06 -13.78
C VAL A 66 -1.67 -4.02 -14.05
N ASP A 67 -1.20 -4.83 -14.99
CA ASP A 67 0.19 -4.82 -15.44
C ASP A 67 0.67 -3.48 -16.00
N ASP A 68 -0.22 -2.65 -16.55
CA ASP A 68 0.16 -1.34 -17.07
C ASP A 68 0.41 -0.33 -15.94
N VAL A 69 -0.33 -0.42 -14.83
CA VAL A 69 -0.02 0.41 -13.65
C VAL A 69 1.23 -0.09 -12.93
N ARG A 70 1.48 -1.42 -12.91
CA ARG A 70 2.75 -1.99 -12.43
C ARG A 70 3.93 -1.51 -13.27
N LEU A 71 3.82 -1.55 -14.60
CA LEU A 71 4.81 -1.04 -15.54
C LEU A 71 5.06 0.46 -15.34
N ALA A 72 4.02 1.28 -15.23
CA ALA A 72 4.17 2.71 -14.98
C ALA A 72 4.90 2.98 -13.65
N HIS A 73 4.56 2.24 -12.60
CA HIS A 73 5.29 2.31 -11.35
C HIS A 73 6.75 1.86 -11.49
N ALA A 74 7.02 0.82 -12.26
CA ALA A 74 8.37 0.32 -12.53
C ALA A 74 9.23 1.34 -13.29
N ILE A 75 8.64 2.10 -14.23
CA ILE A 75 9.30 3.21 -14.90
C ILE A 75 9.68 4.30 -13.87
N LEU A 76 8.76 4.69 -12.99
CA LEU A 76 9.02 5.74 -11.98
C LEU A 76 10.15 5.37 -11.01
N THR A 77 10.13 4.14 -10.49
CA THR A 77 11.13 3.63 -9.54
C THR A 77 12.48 3.37 -10.21
N THR A 78 12.49 2.88 -11.46
CA THR A 78 13.73 2.71 -12.25
C THR A 78 14.36 4.08 -12.53
N TYR A 79 13.57 5.08 -12.92
CA TYR A 79 14.07 6.44 -13.08
C TYR A 79 14.59 7.02 -11.77
N TRP A 80 13.88 6.81 -10.65
CA TRP A 80 14.36 7.24 -9.34
C TRP A 80 15.73 6.63 -9.00
N LEU A 81 15.88 5.31 -9.16
CA LEU A 81 17.14 4.61 -8.89
C LEU A 81 18.29 5.19 -9.71
N ARG A 82 18.09 5.37 -11.02
CA ARG A 82 19.15 5.75 -11.97
C ARG A 82 19.47 7.24 -11.99
N HIS A 83 18.51 8.12 -11.72
CA HIS A 83 18.65 9.55 -11.99
C HIS A 83 18.34 10.46 -10.79
N ALA A 84 17.68 9.95 -9.74
CA ALA A 84 17.30 10.75 -8.59
C ALA A 84 18.04 10.28 -7.32
N PRO A 85 19.24 10.81 -7.02
CA PRO A 85 20.07 10.34 -5.91
C PRO A 85 19.33 10.31 -4.56
N GLN A 86 18.37 11.23 -4.38
CA GLN A 86 17.54 11.37 -3.20
C GLN A 86 16.07 11.02 -3.49
N ARG A 87 15.30 11.93 -4.10
CA ARG A 87 13.88 11.73 -4.44
C ARG A 87 13.54 12.45 -5.74
N LEU A 88 12.51 11.98 -6.43
CA LEU A 88 11.88 12.64 -7.57
C LEU A 88 11.38 14.03 -7.17
N ARG A 89 11.60 15.01 -8.05
CA ARG A 89 11.27 16.43 -7.90
C ARG A 89 10.46 16.90 -9.11
N GLY A 90 9.97 18.14 -9.05
CA GLY A 90 9.25 18.75 -10.17
C GLY A 90 10.05 18.77 -11.48
N ARG A 91 11.37 19.00 -11.42
CA ARG A 91 12.25 19.02 -12.60
C ARG A 91 12.35 17.67 -13.33
N ASP A 92 12.12 16.56 -12.62
CA ASP A 92 12.18 15.22 -13.19
C ASP A 92 10.99 14.92 -14.12
N MET A 93 9.98 15.81 -14.14
CA MET A 93 8.91 15.79 -15.14
C MET A 93 9.42 16.01 -16.56
N VAL A 94 10.51 16.75 -16.75
CA VAL A 94 10.95 17.16 -18.10
C VAL A 94 11.32 15.96 -18.98
N PRO A 95 12.16 15.00 -18.53
CA PRO A 95 12.40 13.77 -19.28
C PRO A 95 11.14 12.98 -19.58
N PHE A 96 10.22 12.85 -18.61
CA PHE A 96 8.94 12.17 -18.80
C PHE A 96 8.07 12.86 -19.86
N HIS A 97 8.00 14.18 -19.86
CA HIS A 97 7.25 14.93 -20.87
C HIS A 97 7.87 14.78 -22.27
N ARG A 98 9.20 14.71 -22.37
CA ARG A 98 9.87 14.49 -23.67
C ARG A 98 9.54 13.13 -24.26
N VAL A 99 9.56 12.07 -23.46
CA VAL A 99 9.42 10.69 -23.97
C VAL A 99 7.98 10.17 -23.95
N PHE A 100 7.11 10.67 -23.08
CA PHE A 100 5.70 10.24 -22.99
C PHE A 100 4.70 11.36 -23.36
N GLY A 101 5.11 12.62 -23.43
CA GLY A 101 4.18 13.76 -23.50
C GLY A 101 3.46 13.91 -24.84
N ARG A 102 4.17 13.71 -25.96
CA ARG A 102 3.57 13.76 -27.31
C ARG A 102 2.65 12.56 -27.57
N GLU A 103 3.06 11.39 -27.10
CA GLU A 103 2.35 10.15 -27.38
C GLU A 103 0.98 10.05 -26.72
N ARG A 104 0.79 10.77 -25.61
CA ARG A 104 -0.48 10.83 -24.88
C ARG A 104 -1.69 11.31 -25.68
N PHE A 105 -1.47 12.03 -26.77
CA PHE A 105 -2.54 12.67 -27.54
C PHE A 105 -2.80 12.01 -28.89
N PHE A 106 -2.10 10.92 -29.23
CA PHE A 106 -2.33 10.23 -30.51
C PHE A 106 -3.65 9.47 -30.53
N ASP A 107 -4.13 9.00 -29.38
CA ASP A 107 -5.46 8.41 -29.24
C ASP A 107 -6.46 9.49 -28.77
N ALA A 108 -6.86 10.35 -29.71
CA ALA A 108 -7.75 11.50 -29.45
C ALA A 108 -9.21 11.10 -29.14
N SER A 109 -9.51 9.80 -29.04
CA SER A 109 -10.89 9.29 -29.02
C SER A 109 -11.57 9.38 -27.65
N GLY A 110 -10.84 9.48 -26.52
CA GLY A 110 -11.44 9.33 -25.18
C GLY A 110 -11.10 10.37 -24.09
N SER A 111 -9.92 11.02 -24.12
CA SER A 111 -9.45 11.86 -22.99
C SER A 111 -8.80 13.17 -23.44
N LYS A 112 -9.38 14.31 -23.02
CA LYS A 112 -8.80 15.66 -23.24
C LYS A 112 -7.40 15.85 -22.63
N ARG A 113 -6.99 14.97 -21.70
CA ARG A 113 -5.67 15.01 -21.04
C ARG A 113 -4.76 13.86 -21.49
N GLY A 114 -5.18 13.08 -22.49
CA GLY A 114 -4.45 11.95 -23.03
C GLY A 114 -4.39 10.71 -22.14
N THR A 115 -4.04 9.59 -22.76
CA THR A 115 -3.82 8.26 -22.15
C THR A 115 -2.51 7.68 -22.67
N LEU A 116 -1.97 6.66 -22.00
CA LEU A 116 -0.80 5.91 -22.48
C LEU A 116 -1.20 4.44 -22.63
N SER A 117 -1.02 3.88 -23.83
CA SER A 117 -1.11 2.44 -24.04
C SER A 117 0.12 1.73 -23.49
N ARG A 118 0.05 0.40 -23.37
CA ARG A 118 1.19 -0.44 -22.97
C ARG A 118 2.39 -0.23 -23.88
N ASP A 119 2.18 -0.21 -25.19
CA ASP A 119 3.27 -0.02 -26.18
C ASP A 119 3.93 1.35 -26.02
N GLN A 120 3.16 2.40 -25.72
CA GLN A 120 3.69 3.73 -25.44
C GLN A 120 4.47 3.78 -24.12
N LEU A 121 4.05 3.02 -23.10
CA LEU A 121 4.80 2.88 -21.85
C LEU A 121 6.14 2.17 -22.08
N LEU A 122 6.15 1.06 -22.84
CA LEU A 122 7.37 0.31 -23.16
C LEU A 122 8.31 1.13 -24.05
N GLY A 123 7.81 1.68 -25.16
CA GLY A 123 8.62 2.50 -26.07
C GLY A 123 9.14 3.78 -25.42
N GLY A 124 8.35 4.41 -24.55
CA GLY A 124 8.83 5.55 -23.77
C GLY A 124 9.84 5.15 -22.69
N GLY A 125 9.70 3.96 -22.10
CA GLY A 125 10.71 3.36 -21.22
C GLY A 125 12.04 3.12 -21.95
N ASP A 126 12.00 2.56 -23.15
CA ASP A 126 13.18 2.33 -23.98
C ASP A 126 13.88 3.64 -24.35
N ARG A 127 13.12 4.69 -24.69
CA ARG A 127 13.70 6.03 -24.92
C ARG A 127 14.26 6.69 -23.66
N LEU A 128 13.72 6.35 -22.48
CA LEU A 128 14.14 6.94 -21.21
C LEU A 128 15.40 6.27 -20.66
N PHE A 129 15.55 4.96 -20.85
CA PHE A 129 16.57 4.15 -20.20
C PHE A 129 17.55 3.45 -21.15
N GLY A 130 17.15 3.26 -22.41
CA GLY A 130 17.83 2.43 -23.41
C GLY A 130 16.94 1.27 -23.86
N ASP A 131 17.22 0.73 -25.05
CA ASP A 131 16.54 -0.40 -25.71
C ASP A 131 16.49 -1.71 -24.90
N TRP A 132 17.28 -1.79 -23.83
CA TRP A 132 17.25 -2.92 -22.89
C TRP A 132 16.01 -2.95 -22.00
N PHE A 133 15.29 -1.83 -21.82
CA PHE A 133 14.27 -1.71 -20.77
C PHE A 133 13.06 -2.61 -21.00
N SER A 134 12.48 -2.62 -22.19
CA SER A 134 11.30 -3.44 -22.50
C SER A 134 11.60 -4.94 -22.33
N GLY A 135 12.74 -5.40 -22.85
CA GLY A 135 13.22 -6.77 -22.66
C GLY A 135 13.49 -7.10 -21.18
N ALA A 136 14.09 -6.18 -20.42
CA ALA A 136 14.32 -6.34 -18.98
C ALA A 136 13.02 -6.35 -18.18
N HIS A 137 12.03 -5.55 -18.57
CA HIS A 137 10.74 -5.53 -17.93
C HIS A 137 9.97 -6.81 -18.20
N ALA A 138 10.20 -7.52 -19.31
CA ALA A 138 9.58 -8.83 -19.53
C ALA A 138 10.24 -9.96 -18.71
N ASP A 139 11.49 -9.76 -18.27
CA ASP A 139 12.32 -10.77 -17.61
C ASP A 139 12.23 -10.70 -16.07
N PRO A 140 11.63 -11.71 -15.40
CA PRO A 140 11.53 -11.74 -13.94
C PRO A 140 12.89 -11.75 -13.23
N GLU A 141 13.95 -12.25 -13.87
CA GLU A 141 15.30 -12.24 -13.28
C GLU A 141 15.88 -10.83 -13.20
N ARG A 142 15.37 -9.91 -14.00
CA ARG A 142 15.80 -8.50 -14.08
C ARG A 142 14.81 -7.54 -13.42
N ARG A 143 13.78 -8.05 -12.74
CA ARG A 143 12.85 -7.24 -11.94
C ARG A 143 12.99 -7.52 -10.45
N GLY A 144 12.80 -6.49 -9.63
CA GLY A 144 12.71 -6.64 -8.18
C GLY A 144 12.55 -5.29 -7.49
N TRP A 145 11.93 -5.26 -6.31
CA TRP A 145 11.60 -4.03 -5.56
C TRP A 145 10.76 -3.03 -6.38
N GLY A 146 10.06 -3.54 -7.40
CA GLY A 146 9.32 -2.75 -8.38
C GLY A 146 10.24 -1.95 -9.30
N ILE A 147 11.49 -2.35 -9.50
CA ILE A 147 12.51 -1.73 -10.34
C ILE A 147 12.90 -2.70 -11.46
N VAL A 148 13.24 -2.17 -12.63
CA VAL A 148 13.77 -2.92 -13.77
C VAL A 148 15.28 -2.68 -13.89
N PHE A 149 16.05 -3.76 -14.03
CA PHE A 149 17.51 -3.72 -14.06
C PHE A 149 18.06 -4.12 -15.44
N PRO A 150 19.15 -3.50 -15.93
CA PRO A 150 19.76 -3.90 -17.18
C PRO A 150 20.39 -5.30 -17.15
N SER A 151 20.61 -5.89 -15.98
CA SER A 151 21.10 -7.26 -15.85
C SER A 151 20.71 -7.88 -14.50
N PRO A 152 20.70 -9.23 -14.38
CA PRO A 152 20.55 -9.89 -13.09
C PRO A 152 21.66 -9.50 -12.09
N ALA A 153 22.88 -9.22 -12.57
CA ALA A 153 23.98 -8.76 -11.73
C ALA A 153 23.71 -7.38 -11.11
N GLU A 154 23.17 -6.43 -11.88
CA GLU A 154 22.76 -5.12 -11.36
C GLU A 154 21.60 -5.25 -10.35
N ARG A 155 20.64 -6.16 -10.61
CA ARG A 155 19.58 -6.48 -9.64
C ARG A 155 20.16 -7.01 -8.34
N ALA A 156 21.11 -7.95 -8.41
CA ALA A 156 21.75 -8.53 -7.23
C ALA A 156 22.54 -7.48 -6.42
N ALA A 157 23.17 -6.53 -7.11
CA ALA A 157 23.94 -5.45 -6.47
C ALA A 157 23.06 -4.33 -5.86
N TYR A 158 21.76 -4.29 -6.15
CA TYR A 158 20.88 -3.25 -5.62
C TYR A 158 20.78 -3.27 -4.08
N GLU A 159 20.76 -2.11 -3.44
CA GLU A 159 20.57 -1.98 -1.98
C GLU A 159 19.19 -1.37 -1.67
N PRO A 160 18.19 -2.18 -1.26
CA PRO A 160 16.85 -1.66 -0.94
C PRO A 160 16.83 -0.68 0.24
N GLU A 161 17.80 -0.76 1.15
CA GLU A 161 17.96 0.15 2.29
C GLU A 161 18.17 1.61 1.83
N ARG A 162 18.57 1.82 0.58
CA ARG A 162 18.58 3.16 -0.03
C ARG A 162 17.21 3.82 0.02
N ARG A 163 16.13 3.07 -0.28
CA ARG A 163 14.75 3.56 -0.17
C ARG A 163 14.36 3.76 1.30
N LEU A 164 14.79 2.87 2.18
CA LEU A 164 14.53 2.98 3.63
C LEU A 164 15.08 4.28 4.23
N ARG A 165 16.31 4.68 3.86
CA ARG A 165 16.93 5.94 4.31
C ARG A 165 16.08 7.15 3.96
N LEU A 166 15.32 7.08 2.87
CA LEU A 166 14.41 8.15 2.45
C LEU A 166 13.05 8.05 3.13
N ALA A 167 12.58 6.84 3.45
CA ALA A 167 11.24 6.56 3.94
C ALA A 167 10.92 7.24 5.29
N ARG A 168 11.94 7.51 6.13
CA ARG A 168 11.76 8.03 7.51
C ARG A 168 10.75 7.20 8.30
N VAL A 169 10.96 5.88 8.31
CA VAL A 169 10.06 4.93 9.00
C VAL A 169 10.09 5.21 10.51
N GLY A 170 8.92 5.44 11.09
CA GLY A 170 8.78 5.67 12.53
C GLY A 170 8.93 4.40 13.36
N ALA A 171 8.78 4.49 14.68
CA ALA A 171 8.77 3.31 15.55
C ALA A 171 7.61 2.38 15.22
N LEU A 172 7.73 1.09 15.57
CA LEU A 172 6.59 0.17 15.52
C LEU A 172 5.50 0.62 16.49
N THR A 173 4.26 0.48 16.05
CA THR A 173 3.07 0.87 16.81
C THR A 173 2.06 -0.28 16.83
N PRO A 174 2.37 -1.39 17.54
CA PRO A 174 1.39 -2.45 17.77
C PRO A 174 0.15 -1.90 18.49
N GLY A 175 -0.98 -2.63 18.41
CA GLY A 175 -2.18 -2.28 19.15
C GLY A 175 -1.92 -2.28 20.66
N ILE A 176 -2.36 -1.25 21.36
CA ILE A 176 -2.20 -1.12 22.82
C ILE A 176 -3.54 -0.93 23.54
N ALA A 177 -4.62 -0.65 22.81
CA ALA A 177 -5.94 -0.53 23.42
C ALA A 177 -6.39 -1.91 23.95
N PRO A 178 -7.21 -1.96 25.00
CA PRO A 178 -7.88 -3.20 25.42
C PRO A 178 -8.57 -3.90 24.23
N HIS A 179 -8.50 -5.23 24.17
CA HIS A 179 -9.01 -5.98 23.00
C HIS A 179 -10.49 -5.73 22.68
N ASN A 180 -11.32 -5.43 23.69
CA ASN A 180 -12.74 -5.11 23.53
C ASN A 180 -13.00 -3.70 22.92
N GLU A 181 -11.99 -2.83 22.92
CA GLU A 181 -12.03 -1.51 22.29
C GLU A 181 -11.43 -1.52 20.88
N GLN A 182 -10.57 -2.50 20.57
CA GLN A 182 -10.00 -2.68 19.25
C GLN A 182 -11.08 -3.07 18.23
N THR A 183 -10.87 -2.66 16.98
CA THR A 183 -11.61 -3.23 15.86
C THR A 183 -10.94 -4.52 15.43
N TRP A 184 -11.73 -5.58 15.31
CA TRP A 184 -11.35 -6.88 14.76
C TRP A 184 -12.10 -7.06 13.47
N HIS A 185 -11.42 -7.48 12.41
CA HIS A 185 -12.05 -7.62 11.10
C HIS A 185 -11.37 -8.69 10.27
N THR A 186 -12.14 -9.41 9.45
CA THR A 186 -11.64 -10.41 8.52
C THR A 186 -12.13 -10.10 7.11
N TYR A 187 -11.27 -10.34 6.13
CA TYR A 187 -11.62 -10.13 4.71
C TYR A 187 -12.07 -11.43 4.05
N PRO A 188 -12.82 -11.41 2.95
CA PRO A 188 -13.14 -12.61 2.19
C PRO A 188 -11.87 -13.40 1.81
N PRO A 189 -11.87 -14.73 1.96
CA PRO A 189 -10.74 -15.56 1.52
C PRO A 189 -10.68 -15.63 -0.01
N VAL A 190 -9.48 -15.84 -0.53
CA VAL A 190 -9.21 -16.03 -1.96
C VAL A 190 -8.62 -17.41 -2.16
N GLU A 191 -9.20 -18.19 -3.06
CA GLU A 191 -8.67 -19.50 -3.44
C GLU A 191 -7.34 -19.36 -4.16
N VAL A 192 -6.38 -20.22 -3.84
CA VAL A 192 -5.05 -20.25 -4.47
C VAL A 192 -4.74 -21.67 -4.93
N ALA A 193 -3.99 -21.79 -6.03
CA ALA A 193 -3.68 -23.09 -6.63
C ALA A 193 -2.82 -23.99 -5.72
N SER A 194 -1.87 -23.39 -4.99
CA SER A 194 -0.94 -24.14 -4.13
C SER A 194 -0.47 -23.32 -2.93
N ALA A 195 -0.45 -23.96 -1.76
CA ALA A 195 0.14 -23.41 -0.55
C ALA A 195 1.63 -23.11 -0.73
N ASP A 196 2.38 -24.06 -1.32
CA ASP A 196 3.83 -23.94 -1.53
C ASP A 196 4.15 -22.81 -2.52
N GLY A 197 3.33 -22.66 -3.56
CA GLY A 197 3.45 -21.55 -4.52
C GLY A 197 3.30 -20.19 -3.85
N VAL A 198 2.28 -20.05 -3.00
CA VAL A 198 2.06 -18.81 -2.21
C VAL A 198 3.19 -18.58 -1.21
N ILE A 199 3.66 -19.60 -0.50
CA ILE A 199 4.79 -19.48 0.43
C ILE A 199 6.07 -19.05 -0.30
N ALA A 200 6.38 -19.66 -1.46
CA ALA A 200 7.52 -19.29 -2.29
C ALA A 200 7.41 -17.86 -2.85
N ALA A 201 6.20 -17.41 -3.17
CA ALA A 201 5.94 -16.03 -3.60
C ALA A 201 6.10 -15.02 -2.46
N LEU A 202 5.61 -15.34 -1.26
CA LEU A 202 5.68 -14.45 -0.10
C LEU A 202 7.10 -14.33 0.45
N THR A 203 7.88 -15.41 0.43
CA THR A 203 9.27 -15.40 0.92
C THR A 203 10.23 -14.63 0.00
N ARG A 204 9.94 -14.53 -1.30
CA ARG A 204 10.65 -13.66 -2.25
C ARG A 204 10.15 -12.23 -2.17
N THR A 205 10.48 -11.55 -1.08
CA THR A 205 9.91 -10.23 -0.77
C THR A 205 10.16 -9.20 -1.87
N GLU A 206 11.27 -9.31 -2.61
CA GLU A 206 11.60 -8.45 -3.75
C GLU A 206 10.60 -8.50 -4.90
N THR A 207 9.78 -9.56 -5.01
CA THR A 207 8.77 -9.67 -6.08
C THR A 207 7.39 -9.19 -5.66
N TRP A 208 7.18 -8.77 -4.40
CA TRP A 208 5.86 -8.31 -3.93
C TRP A 208 5.24 -7.16 -4.75
N PRO A 209 6.02 -6.23 -5.32
CA PRO A 209 5.48 -5.23 -6.24
C PRO A 209 4.82 -5.81 -7.50
N ASP A 210 5.15 -7.04 -7.89
CA ASP A 210 4.53 -7.73 -9.03
C ASP A 210 3.13 -8.25 -8.67
N TYR A 211 2.79 -8.36 -7.38
CA TYR A 211 1.44 -8.71 -6.90
C TYR A 211 0.60 -7.46 -6.60
N ALA A 212 1.09 -6.26 -6.93
CA ALA A 212 0.36 -5.01 -6.73
C ALA A 212 -1.00 -5.04 -7.43
N SER A 213 -2.03 -4.47 -6.80
CA SER A 213 -3.34 -4.28 -7.41
C SER A 213 -3.47 -2.88 -8.02
N GLU A 214 -4.59 -2.60 -8.68
CA GLU A 214 -4.87 -1.27 -9.25
C GLU A 214 -4.93 -0.16 -8.20
N ILE A 215 -5.15 -0.52 -6.94
CA ILE A 215 -5.32 0.43 -5.84
C ILE A 215 -4.27 0.28 -4.76
N GLY A 216 -3.30 -0.63 -4.86
CA GLY A 216 -2.26 -0.66 -3.86
C GLY A 216 -1.13 -1.63 -4.11
N ARG A 217 -0.05 -1.44 -3.35
CA ARG A 217 1.16 -2.26 -3.45
C ARG A 217 1.95 -2.25 -2.16
N PHE A 218 2.73 -3.31 -1.97
CA PHE A 218 3.79 -3.37 -0.97
C PHE A 218 5.14 -3.26 -1.67
N THR A 219 5.99 -2.33 -1.22
CA THR A 219 7.39 -2.29 -1.63
C THR A 219 8.29 -2.67 -0.45
N PRO A 220 9.07 -3.77 -0.53
CA PRO A 220 10.09 -4.07 0.47
C PRO A 220 11.16 -2.96 0.57
N LEU A 221 11.56 -2.63 1.79
CA LEU A 221 12.54 -1.58 2.10
C LEU A 221 13.88 -2.11 2.60
N ARG A 222 14.02 -3.44 2.74
CA ARG A 222 15.22 -4.11 3.22
C ARG A 222 15.50 -5.37 2.41
N ARG A 223 16.75 -5.83 2.44
CA ARG A 223 17.13 -7.18 2.05
C ARG A 223 17.14 -8.01 3.32
N SER A 224 16.02 -8.66 3.60
CA SER A 224 15.88 -9.58 4.72
C SER A 224 15.01 -10.77 4.32
N GLU A 225 15.02 -11.79 5.18
CA GLU A 225 13.99 -12.82 5.18
C GLU A 225 12.60 -12.19 5.41
N LEU A 226 11.55 -13.02 5.32
CA LEU A 226 10.18 -12.57 5.52
C LEU A 226 9.98 -11.94 6.91
N LEU A 227 10.47 -12.60 7.97
CA LEU A 227 10.43 -12.06 9.33
C LEU A 227 11.38 -10.85 9.45
N GLY A 228 10.87 -9.75 9.99
CA GLY A 228 11.62 -8.49 10.10
C GLY A 228 11.61 -7.64 8.82
N GLN A 229 11.02 -8.12 7.73
CA GLN A 229 10.88 -7.33 6.50
C GLN A 229 9.97 -6.13 6.73
N THR A 230 10.50 -4.93 6.44
CA THR A 230 9.72 -3.70 6.41
C THR A 230 9.22 -3.43 4.99
N PHE A 231 7.96 -3.05 4.86
CA PHE A 231 7.34 -2.64 3.61
C PHE A 231 6.80 -1.22 3.68
N GLU A 232 6.92 -0.50 2.58
CA GLU A 232 6.08 0.66 2.27
C GLU A 232 4.79 0.15 1.62
N ILE A 233 3.65 0.51 2.20
CA ILE A 233 2.34 0.26 1.61
C ILE A 233 1.90 1.57 0.95
N GLU A 234 1.57 1.51 -0.33
CA GLU A 234 0.90 2.61 -1.03
C GLU A 234 -0.51 2.15 -1.40
N VAL A 235 -1.54 2.94 -1.05
CA VAL A 235 -2.94 2.67 -1.38
C VAL A 235 -3.52 3.90 -2.09
N ALA A 236 -4.13 3.71 -3.26
CA ALA A 236 -4.80 4.74 -4.03
C ALA A 236 -6.30 4.77 -3.68
N ALA A 237 -6.73 5.85 -3.03
CA ALA A 237 -8.14 6.15 -2.81
C ALA A 237 -8.71 6.99 -3.95
N GLY A 238 -10.04 6.97 -4.17
CA GLY A 238 -10.69 7.84 -5.16
C GLY A 238 -10.43 7.49 -6.62
N THR A 239 -9.96 6.27 -6.91
CA THR A 239 -9.66 5.78 -8.26
C THR A 239 -10.89 5.73 -9.16
N ALA A 240 -12.07 5.41 -8.61
CA ALA A 240 -13.35 5.44 -9.33
C ALA A 240 -13.71 6.84 -9.87
N ALA A 241 -13.27 7.91 -9.20
CA ALA A 241 -13.50 9.29 -9.64
C ALA A 241 -12.42 9.80 -10.61
N GLY A 242 -11.48 8.95 -11.05
CA GLY A 242 -10.35 9.33 -11.91
C GLY A 242 -9.38 10.31 -11.23
N ARG A 243 -9.39 10.37 -9.89
CA ARG A 243 -8.59 11.28 -9.08
C ARG A 243 -7.93 10.50 -7.93
N PRO A 244 -6.97 9.61 -8.25
CA PRO A 244 -6.29 8.82 -7.24
C PRO A 244 -5.56 9.72 -6.25
N MET A 245 -5.81 9.48 -4.97
CA MET A 245 -5.02 10.02 -3.87
C MET A 245 -4.21 8.89 -3.27
N PHE A 246 -2.89 8.97 -3.41
CA PHE A 246 -1.98 7.96 -2.89
C PHE A 246 -1.69 8.22 -1.41
N GLN A 247 -2.18 7.32 -0.58
CA GLN A 247 -1.85 7.21 0.83
C GLN A 247 -0.70 6.24 0.99
N ARG A 248 0.15 6.49 1.99
CA ARG A 248 1.27 5.66 2.34
C ARG A 248 1.23 5.29 3.81
N GLY A 249 1.59 4.05 4.10
CA GLY A 249 1.92 3.56 5.43
C GLY A 249 3.20 2.71 5.39
N TYR A 250 3.70 2.34 6.57
CA TYR A 250 4.75 1.35 6.69
C TYR A 250 4.31 0.25 7.65
N VAL A 251 4.69 -0.97 7.33
CA VAL A 251 4.51 -2.14 8.20
C VAL A 251 5.78 -2.95 8.25
N THR A 252 5.98 -3.70 9.33
CA THR A 252 7.03 -4.75 9.41
C THR A 252 6.39 -6.07 9.79
N ILE A 253 6.87 -7.16 9.20
CA ILE A 253 6.51 -8.50 9.65
C ILE A 253 7.19 -8.76 10.97
N THR A 254 6.43 -8.79 12.07
CA THR A 254 6.96 -8.92 13.43
C THR A 254 6.78 -10.32 14.02
N ARG A 255 5.95 -11.14 13.37
CA ARG A 255 5.72 -12.53 13.76
C ARG A 255 5.46 -13.36 12.51
N LEU A 256 5.99 -14.57 12.48
CA LEU A 256 5.79 -15.55 11.41
C LEU A 256 5.67 -16.92 12.08
N VAL A 257 4.60 -17.64 11.81
CA VAL A 257 4.36 -19.00 12.30
C VAL A 257 4.19 -19.94 11.11
N THR A 258 4.84 -21.10 11.18
CA THR A 258 4.93 -22.06 10.07
C THR A 258 4.77 -23.50 10.56
N PRO A 259 4.57 -24.48 9.67
CA PRO A 259 4.47 -25.89 10.05
C PRO A 259 5.74 -26.47 10.70
N ALA A 260 6.88 -25.79 10.59
CA ALA A 260 8.11 -26.18 11.28
C ALA A 260 7.98 -26.04 12.81
N GLU A 261 7.04 -25.24 13.29
CA GLU A 261 6.78 -24.97 14.70
C GLU A 261 5.29 -25.20 15.03
N PRO A 262 4.81 -26.46 14.99
CA PRO A 262 3.38 -26.78 15.01
C PRO A 262 2.65 -26.29 16.27
N GLU A 263 3.32 -26.32 17.43
CA GLU A 263 2.75 -25.81 18.69
C GLU A 263 2.62 -24.28 18.70
N GLU A 264 3.53 -23.56 18.04
CA GLU A 264 3.40 -22.12 17.90
C GLU A 264 2.32 -21.75 16.88
N LEU A 265 2.26 -22.47 15.77
CA LEU A 265 1.22 -22.32 14.75
C LEU A 265 -0.17 -22.50 15.38
N ALA A 266 -0.39 -23.57 16.13
CA ALA A 266 -1.65 -23.83 16.83
C ALA A 266 -2.00 -22.68 17.80
N ARG A 267 -1.07 -22.31 18.70
CA ARG A 267 -1.29 -21.22 19.67
C ARG A 267 -1.61 -19.88 18.98
N TYR A 268 -0.98 -19.58 17.85
CA TYR A 268 -1.24 -18.35 17.10
C TYR A 268 -2.67 -18.32 16.55
N PHE A 269 -3.11 -19.40 15.91
CA PHE A 269 -4.47 -19.47 15.36
C PHE A 269 -5.53 -19.56 16.45
N ASP A 270 -5.29 -20.31 17.54
CA ASP A 270 -6.19 -20.37 18.69
C ASP A 270 -6.42 -18.98 19.30
N ALA A 271 -5.34 -18.20 19.47
CA ALA A 271 -5.44 -16.84 19.99
C ALA A 271 -6.21 -15.89 19.04
N LEU A 272 -6.00 -16.03 17.73
CA LEU A 272 -6.74 -15.25 16.73
C LEU A 272 -8.23 -15.59 16.72
N GLU A 273 -8.57 -16.88 16.74
CA GLU A 273 -9.94 -17.37 16.75
C GLU A 273 -10.67 -16.99 18.05
N ASP A 274 -10.03 -17.15 19.22
CA ASP A 274 -10.60 -16.71 20.51
C ASP A 274 -10.85 -15.20 20.53
N GLY A 275 -9.90 -14.42 19.99
CA GLY A 275 -10.04 -12.97 19.85
C GLY A 275 -11.22 -12.57 18.95
N LEU A 276 -11.35 -13.21 17.78
CA LEU A 276 -12.47 -12.98 16.86
C LEU A 276 -13.82 -13.41 17.48
N ALA A 277 -13.87 -14.54 18.17
CA ALA A 277 -15.09 -15.02 18.82
C ALA A 277 -15.57 -14.06 19.92
N ARG A 278 -14.64 -13.51 20.73
CA ARG A 278 -14.97 -12.61 21.85
C ARG A 278 -15.22 -11.17 21.41
N TYR A 279 -14.43 -10.67 20.47
CA TYR A 279 -14.33 -9.23 20.17
C TYR A 279 -14.66 -8.88 18.71
N GLY A 280 -14.78 -9.88 17.84
CA GLY A 280 -15.10 -9.72 16.41
C GLY A 280 -16.50 -9.25 16.10
N ARG A 281 -17.44 -9.21 17.06
CA ARG A 281 -18.82 -8.68 16.84
C ARG A 281 -19.53 -9.30 15.61
N GLY A 282 -19.38 -10.61 15.41
CA GLY A 282 -20.00 -11.34 14.30
C GLY A 282 -19.15 -11.43 13.03
N GLU A 283 -17.89 -10.96 13.08
CA GLU A 283 -16.90 -11.27 12.06
C GLU A 283 -16.77 -12.79 11.85
N PRO A 284 -16.66 -13.26 10.60
CA PRO A 284 -16.41 -14.67 10.35
C PRO A 284 -15.08 -15.12 10.98
N ARG A 285 -14.99 -16.41 11.31
CA ARG A 285 -13.76 -17.08 11.74
C ARG A 285 -12.63 -16.81 10.75
N ALA A 286 -11.39 -16.64 11.20
CA ALA A 286 -10.25 -16.45 10.30
C ALA A 286 -10.00 -17.72 9.47
N VAL A 287 -10.03 -18.88 10.12
CA VAL A 287 -10.05 -20.20 9.48
C VAL A 287 -11.43 -20.83 9.68
N PRO A 288 -12.15 -21.21 8.60
CA PRO A 288 -13.43 -21.91 8.72
C PRO A 288 -13.36 -23.16 9.58
N GLU A 289 -14.50 -23.59 10.12
CA GLU A 289 -14.57 -24.81 10.92
C GLU A 289 -14.09 -26.03 10.11
N GLY A 290 -13.22 -26.85 10.70
CA GLY A 290 -12.57 -27.97 10.00
C GLY A 290 -11.44 -27.56 9.04
N GLY A 291 -11.10 -26.28 8.94
CA GLY A 291 -9.95 -25.81 8.19
C GLY A 291 -8.62 -26.10 8.92
N GLU A 292 -7.58 -26.39 8.14
CA GLU A 292 -6.21 -26.64 8.61
C GLU A 292 -5.34 -25.40 8.37
N PRO A 293 -4.87 -24.70 9.42
CA PRO A 293 -3.94 -23.59 9.27
C PRO A 293 -2.57 -24.08 8.75
N ILE A 294 -1.98 -23.35 7.81
CA ILE A 294 -0.67 -23.69 7.22
C ILE A 294 0.38 -22.67 7.67
N VAL A 295 0.17 -21.38 7.41
CA VAL A 295 1.10 -20.29 7.72
C VAL A 295 0.32 -19.06 8.16
N GLY A 296 0.88 -18.29 9.09
CA GLY A 296 0.37 -16.98 9.49
C GLY A 296 1.50 -16.00 9.78
N PHE A 297 1.31 -14.71 9.48
CA PHE A 297 2.24 -13.67 9.92
C PHE A 297 1.55 -12.34 10.21
N ASP A 298 2.14 -11.59 11.14
CA ASP A 298 1.66 -10.27 11.57
C ASP A 298 2.45 -9.14 10.86
N LEU A 299 1.76 -8.34 10.05
CA LEU A 299 2.20 -7.03 9.57
C LEU A 299 1.83 -5.97 10.61
N THR A 300 2.79 -5.56 11.43
CA THR A 300 2.61 -4.53 12.45
C THR A 300 2.85 -3.15 11.88
N THR A 301 1.96 -2.20 12.16
CA THR A 301 2.08 -0.82 11.65
C THR A 301 3.21 -0.05 12.32
N HIS A 302 3.76 0.93 11.59
CA HIS A 302 4.64 1.95 12.15
C HIS A 302 3.89 3.25 12.43
N GLU A 303 4.50 4.13 13.23
CA GLU A 303 4.02 5.50 13.43
C GLU A 303 3.82 6.20 12.08
N GLY A 304 2.64 6.79 11.90
CA GLY A 304 2.24 7.39 10.63
C GLY A 304 1.68 6.38 9.63
N HIS A 305 1.18 5.23 10.07
CA HIS A 305 0.30 4.40 9.24
C HIS A 305 -1.11 5.01 9.19
N PHE A 306 -1.77 4.95 8.03
CA PHE A 306 -3.09 5.57 7.80
C PHE A 306 -4.24 4.90 8.57
N MET A 307 -4.02 3.71 9.14
CA MET A 307 -4.94 3.03 10.06
C MET A 307 -4.57 3.21 11.54
N GLY A 308 -3.48 3.92 11.85
CA GLY A 308 -2.99 4.05 13.22
C GLY A 308 -2.31 2.78 13.72
N ARG A 309 -2.47 2.49 15.01
CA ARG A 309 -1.85 1.35 15.69
C ARG A 309 -2.58 0.06 15.37
N GLY A 310 -1.86 -0.99 15.01
CA GLY A 310 -2.49 -2.27 14.77
C GLY A 310 -1.62 -3.30 14.05
N HIS A 311 -2.29 -4.38 13.69
CA HIS A 311 -1.75 -5.52 12.98
C HIS A 311 -2.68 -5.85 11.82
N ASN A 312 -2.11 -6.20 10.68
CA ASN A 312 -2.82 -6.98 9.67
C ASN A 312 -2.16 -8.35 9.57
N ARG A 313 -2.95 -9.40 9.44
CA ARG A 313 -2.49 -10.78 9.38
C ARG A 313 -2.74 -11.30 8.00
N LEU A 314 -1.75 -11.96 7.42
CA LEU A 314 -1.99 -12.81 6.27
C LEU A 314 -1.94 -14.26 6.75
N ILE A 315 -2.99 -15.02 6.43
CA ILE A 315 -3.12 -16.42 6.82
C ILE A 315 -3.35 -17.27 5.58
N LEU A 316 -2.76 -18.45 5.59
CA LEU A 316 -2.88 -19.48 4.57
C LEU A 316 -3.42 -20.74 5.25
N TYR A 317 -4.46 -21.34 4.71
CA TYR A 317 -5.09 -22.53 5.28
C TYR A 317 -5.66 -23.44 4.20
N ARG A 318 -5.89 -24.71 4.54
CA ARG A 318 -6.67 -25.65 3.72
C ARG A 318 -8.07 -25.79 4.27
N HIS A 319 -9.05 -25.89 3.38
CA HIS A 319 -10.42 -26.19 3.74
C HIS A 319 -11.13 -26.82 2.54
N ASP A 320 -11.88 -27.90 2.78
CA ASP A 320 -12.58 -28.68 1.75
C ASP A 320 -11.70 -29.10 0.57
N GLY A 321 -10.46 -29.53 0.86
CA GLY A 321 -9.48 -29.96 -0.14
C GLY A 321 -8.88 -28.83 -0.98
N ARG A 322 -9.22 -27.57 -0.70
CA ARG A 322 -8.72 -26.37 -1.40
C ARG A 322 -7.80 -25.56 -0.50
N THR A 323 -6.97 -24.73 -1.10
CA THR A 323 -6.07 -23.82 -0.38
C THR A 323 -6.58 -22.38 -0.50
N TRP A 324 -6.52 -21.65 0.61
CA TRP A 324 -7.08 -20.31 0.72
C TRP A 324 -6.10 -19.36 1.38
N VAL A 325 -5.98 -18.15 0.84
CA VAL A 325 -5.30 -17.03 1.50
C VAL A 325 -6.34 -16.03 2.00
N ARG A 326 -6.10 -15.46 3.18
CA ARG A 326 -7.01 -14.48 3.78
C ARG A 326 -6.24 -13.44 4.57
N ALA A 327 -6.81 -12.23 4.66
CA ALA A 327 -6.34 -11.21 5.58
C ALA A 327 -7.26 -11.08 6.82
N ALA A 328 -6.68 -10.78 7.98
CA ALA A 328 -7.40 -10.46 9.21
C ALA A 328 -6.71 -9.33 9.98
N GLY A 329 -7.42 -8.25 10.26
CA GLY A 329 -6.88 -7.04 10.88
C GLY A 329 -7.35 -6.84 12.32
N THR A 330 -6.48 -6.25 13.13
CA THR A 330 -6.83 -5.67 14.43
C THR A 330 -6.21 -4.30 14.57
N TRP A 331 -6.99 -3.27 14.92
CA TRP A 331 -6.46 -1.92 15.13
C TRP A 331 -7.14 -1.19 16.29
N ASP A 332 -6.37 -0.35 16.97
CA ASP A 332 -6.87 0.52 18.03
C ASP A 332 -7.87 1.54 17.46
N PRO A 333 -8.76 2.11 18.31
CA PRO A 333 -9.54 3.29 17.94
C PRO A 333 -8.63 4.38 17.33
N MET A 334 -8.96 4.80 16.12
CA MET A 334 -8.20 5.85 15.44
C MET A 334 -8.46 7.20 16.12
N PRO A 335 -7.44 8.06 16.30
CA PRO A 335 -7.68 9.45 16.66
C PRO A 335 -8.67 10.10 15.68
N TRP A 336 -9.58 10.94 16.18
CA TRP A 336 -10.69 11.50 15.39
C TRP A 336 -10.27 12.02 14.01
N HIS A 337 -9.17 12.78 13.91
CA HIS A 337 -8.72 13.32 12.63
C HIS A 337 -8.31 12.24 11.62
N LEU A 338 -7.71 11.14 12.09
CA LEU A 338 -7.33 10.01 11.25
C LEU A 338 -8.56 9.19 10.85
N GLU A 339 -9.49 9.00 11.79
CA GLU A 339 -10.76 8.33 11.55
C GLU A 339 -11.55 9.02 10.43
N GLN A 340 -11.64 10.35 10.43
CA GLN A 340 -12.35 11.09 9.37
C GLN A 340 -11.75 10.84 7.99
N VAL A 341 -10.42 10.86 7.87
CA VAL A 341 -9.72 10.61 6.61
C VAL A 341 -9.90 9.15 6.17
N TYR A 342 -9.78 8.21 7.11
CA TYR A 342 -10.00 6.81 6.85
C TYR A 342 -11.43 6.58 6.35
N ARG A 343 -12.44 7.13 7.02
CA ARG A 343 -13.84 7.01 6.58
C ARG A 343 -14.10 7.63 5.22
N LEU A 344 -13.52 8.79 4.94
CA LEU A 344 -13.77 9.51 3.68
C LEU A 344 -13.12 8.83 2.47
N ALA A 345 -11.91 8.29 2.64
CA ALA A 345 -11.09 7.85 1.51
C ALA A 345 -10.39 6.49 1.73
N GLY A 346 -9.91 6.22 2.95
CA GLY A 346 -9.08 5.06 3.24
C GLY A 346 -9.84 3.73 3.33
N ARG A 347 -11.05 3.73 3.91
CA ARG A 347 -11.80 2.51 4.25
C ARG A 347 -12.13 1.68 3.02
N ALA A 348 -12.80 2.28 2.03
CA ALA A 348 -13.16 1.54 0.83
C ALA A 348 -11.91 1.01 0.10
N ALA A 349 -10.85 1.82 -0.02
CA ALA A 349 -9.62 1.40 -0.67
C ALA A 349 -8.93 0.26 0.10
N GLN A 350 -8.87 0.33 1.42
CA GLN A 350 -8.26 -0.68 2.28
C GLN A 350 -9.02 -2.01 2.24
N HIS A 351 -10.36 -1.95 2.32
CA HIS A 351 -11.19 -3.15 2.24
C HIS A 351 -11.13 -3.79 0.84
N ALA A 352 -11.18 -2.98 -0.22
CA ALA A 352 -11.00 -3.44 -1.59
C ALA A 352 -9.63 -4.08 -1.81
N PHE A 353 -8.58 -3.49 -1.24
CA PHE A 353 -7.20 -3.97 -1.35
C PHE A 353 -7.03 -5.38 -0.77
N TRP A 354 -7.80 -5.72 0.27
CA TRP A 354 -7.82 -7.06 0.87
C TRP A 354 -8.92 -7.99 0.34
N GLY A 355 -9.79 -7.54 -0.58
CA GLY A 355 -10.74 -8.41 -1.30
C GLY A 355 -12.22 -8.27 -0.95
N GLU A 356 -12.61 -7.35 -0.06
CA GLU A 356 -14.00 -7.20 0.45
C GLU A 356 -15.07 -7.11 -0.65
N PHE A 357 -14.76 -6.47 -1.77
CA PHE A 357 -15.74 -6.20 -2.84
C PHE A 357 -15.64 -7.16 -4.04
N GLY A 358 -14.84 -8.23 -3.94
CA GLY A 358 -14.71 -9.25 -4.98
C GLY A 358 -14.13 -8.77 -6.33
N MET A 359 -13.65 -7.52 -6.41
CA MET A 359 -13.02 -7.01 -7.63
C MET A 359 -11.55 -7.45 -7.68
N GLU A 360 -11.26 -8.46 -8.49
CA GLU A 360 -9.93 -9.08 -8.61
C GLU A 360 -8.81 -8.06 -8.83
N ARG A 361 -9.02 -7.10 -9.74
CA ARG A 361 -8.03 -6.06 -10.06
C ARG A 361 -7.71 -5.13 -8.89
N GLN A 362 -8.59 -5.01 -7.89
CA GLN A 362 -8.41 -4.17 -6.70
C GLN A 362 -7.76 -4.89 -5.54
N SER A 363 -7.84 -6.22 -5.52
CA SER A 363 -7.39 -7.03 -4.39
C SER A 363 -5.99 -7.56 -4.60
N MET A 364 -5.07 -7.26 -3.68
CA MET A 364 -3.74 -7.86 -3.70
C MET A 364 -3.80 -9.38 -3.51
N LEU A 365 -4.77 -9.89 -2.74
CA LEU A 365 -4.92 -11.34 -2.54
C LEU A 365 -5.25 -12.06 -3.84
N HIS A 366 -6.15 -11.49 -4.66
CA HIS A 366 -6.45 -12.02 -5.99
C HIS A 366 -5.26 -11.90 -6.93
N GLN A 367 -4.53 -10.78 -6.90
CA GLN A 367 -3.32 -10.62 -7.71
C GLN A 367 -2.20 -11.59 -7.32
N LEU A 368 -2.06 -11.90 -6.03
CA LEU A 368 -1.17 -12.94 -5.54
C LEU A 368 -1.62 -14.32 -6.02
N ALA A 369 -2.92 -14.63 -5.91
CA ALA A 369 -3.48 -15.88 -6.41
C ALA A 369 -3.17 -16.09 -7.90
N LEU A 370 -3.44 -15.07 -8.74
CA LEU A 370 -3.16 -15.09 -10.17
C LEU A 370 -1.67 -15.27 -10.50
N ALA A 371 -0.77 -14.69 -9.69
CA ALA A 371 0.67 -14.80 -9.91
C ALA A 371 1.26 -16.16 -9.45
N THR A 372 0.48 -16.96 -8.73
CA THR A 372 0.89 -18.26 -8.16
C THR A 372 0.07 -19.44 -8.68
N ALA A 373 -0.90 -19.17 -9.55
CA ALA A 373 -1.62 -20.16 -10.34
C ALA A 373 -0.74 -20.63 -11.50
#